data_AF-H6L7C6-F1
#
_entry.id   AF-H6L7C6-F1
#
_cell.length_a   1.000
_cell.length_b   1.000
_cell.length_c   1.000
_cell.angle_alpha   90.00
_cell.angle_beta   90.00
_cell.angle_gamma   90.00
#
_symmetry.space_group_name_H-M   'P 1'
#
loop_
_entity.id
_entity.type
_entity.pdbx_description
1 polymer ?
#
loop_
_entity_poly.entity_id
_entity_poly.type
_entity_poly.pdbx_seq_one_letter_code
_entity_poly.pdbx_strand_id
1 'polypeptide(L)'
;MLHNPYDVLDLDQNASKKDIQKALPLALAKQRKEKKYSPKDIMQAQKELLDPAKRLAADFLFLDRIRAKRPRKFEQPELPKIKALNQLAQNPFDPNQL
;
A
#
# COMPACT_ATOMS: atom_id res chain seq x y z
N MET A 1 -5.91 16.11 17.62
CA MET A 1 -5.24 15.78 16.34
C MET A 1 -6.05 14.67 15.66
N LEU A 2 -6.03 14.57 14.34
CA LEU A 2 -6.73 13.50 13.61
C LEU A 2 -5.88 12.23 13.71
N HIS A 3 -6.17 11.37 14.69
CA HIS A 3 -5.49 10.08 14.85
C HIS A 3 -6.20 9.03 13.99
N ASN A 4 -5.43 8.07 13.47
CA ASN A 4 -6.01 6.94 12.75
C ASN A 4 -6.96 6.17 13.69
N PRO A 5 -8.27 6.12 13.41
CA PRO A 5 -9.24 5.48 14.30
C PRO A 5 -8.98 3.97 14.46
N TYR A 6 -8.37 3.33 13.45
CA TYR A 6 -7.97 1.92 13.50
C TYR A 6 -6.82 1.69 14.49
N ASP A 7 -5.79 2.54 14.48
CA ASP A 7 -4.67 2.46 15.43
C ASP A 7 -5.09 2.84 16.87
N VAL A 8 -6.10 3.72 17.01
CA VAL A 8 -6.63 4.12 18.33
C VAL A 8 -7.41 2.97 18.97
N LEU A 9 -8.16 2.22 18.17
CA LEU A 9 -8.95 1.08 18.64
C LEU A 9 -8.23 -0.27 18.57
N ASP A 10 -7.00 -0.28 18.05
CA ASP A 10 -6.17 -1.49 17.87
C ASP A 10 -6.89 -2.55 17.02
N LEU A 11 -7.42 -2.09 15.87
CA LEU A 11 -8.20 -2.90 14.93
C LEU A 11 -7.63 -2.81 13.53
N ASP A 12 -7.79 -3.88 12.75
CA ASP A 12 -7.56 -3.87 11.31
C ASP A 12 -8.72 -3.18 10.57
N GLN A 13 -8.46 -2.62 9.38
CA GLN A 13 -9.49 -1.99 8.54
C GLN A 13 -10.63 -2.92 8.14
N ASN A 14 -10.34 -4.22 8.06
CA ASN A 14 -11.32 -5.26 7.73
C ASN A 14 -12.24 -5.64 8.91
N ALA A 15 -12.13 -4.97 10.06
CA ALA A 15 -12.93 -5.27 11.25
C ALA A 15 -14.44 -5.14 11.01
N SER A 16 -15.21 -6.09 11.56
CA SER A 16 -16.67 -6.02 11.50
C SER A 16 -17.20 -4.94 12.43
N LYS A 17 -18.44 -4.48 12.18
CA LYS A 17 -19.15 -3.56 13.08
C LYS A 17 -19.23 -4.09 14.52
N LYS A 18 -19.38 -5.43 14.68
CA LYS A 18 -19.40 -6.07 16.00
C LYS A 18 -18.03 -5.97 16.70
N ASP A 19 -16.94 -6.04 15.95
CA ASP A 19 -15.58 -5.97 16.50
C ASP A 19 -15.26 -4.53 16.93
N ILE A 20 -15.67 -3.53 16.15
CA ILE A 20 -15.57 -2.11 16.50
C ILE A 20 -16.30 -1.79 17.81
N GLN A 21 -17.47 -2.39 18.04
CA GLN A 21 -18.21 -2.22 19.29
C GLN A 21 -17.47 -2.83 20.49
N LYS A 22 -16.90 -4.03 20.32
CA LYS A 22 -16.13 -4.72 21.36
C LYS A 22 -14.77 -4.08 21.64
N ALA A 23 -14.20 -3.38 20.66
CA ALA A 23 -12.89 -2.76 20.80
C ALA A 23 -12.85 -1.56 21.75
N LEU A 24 -13.96 -0.81 21.89
CA LEU A 24 -13.99 0.36 22.78
C LEU A 24 -13.59 0.06 24.23
N PRO A 25 -14.21 -0.90 24.95
CA PRO A 25 -13.81 -1.20 26.32
C PRO A 25 -12.36 -1.72 26.41
N LEU A 26 -11.88 -2.43 25.39
CA LEU A 26 -10.51 -2.94 25.34
C LEU A 26 -9.50 -1.80 25.14
N ALA A 27 -9.76 -0.89 24.21
CA ALA A 27 -8.94 0.28 23.94
C ALA A 27 -8.88 1.21 25.16
N LEU A 28 -10.02 1.45 25.84
CA LEU A 28 -10.05 2.21 27.09
C LEU A 28 -9.24 1.53 28.20
N ALA A 29 -9.31 0.19 28.31
CA ALA A 29 -8.54 -0.55 29.30
C ALA A 29 -7.03 -0.52 29.02
N LYS A 30 -6.62 -0.69 27.76
CA LYS A 30 -5.22 -0.58 27.31
C LYS A 30 -4.67 0.83 27.54
N GLN A 31 -5.49 1.82 27.24
CA GLN A 31 -5.12 3.22 27.38
C GLN A 31 -4.85 3.65 28.83
N ARG A 32 -5.54 3.08 29.82
CA ARG A 32 -5.23 3.34 31.24
C ARG A 32 -3.78 3.00 31.59
N LYS A 33 -3.18 2.05 30.88
CA LYS A 33 -1.79 1.62 31.08
C LYS A 33 -0.81 2.46 30.25
N GLU A 34 -1.12 2.68 28.97
CA GLU A 34 -0.18 3.30 28.01
C GLU A 34 -0.26 4.84 27.98
N LYS A 35 -1.37 5.44 28.43
CA LYS A 35 -1.61 6.89 28.43
C LYS A 35 -1.37 7.60 27.07
N LYS A 36 -1.50 6.88 25.95
CA LYS A 36 -1.28 7.35 24.58
C LYS A 36 -2.39 8.25 23.99
N TYR A 37 -3.68 7.91 24.17
CA TYR A 37 -4.84 8.63 23.61
C TYR A 37 -5.86 9.12 24.66
N SER A 38 -6.48 10.29 24.51
CA SER A 38 -7.52 10.69 25.46
C SER A 38 -8.73 9.74 25.41
N PRO A 39 -9.42 9.47 26.54
CA PRO A 39 -10.67 8.71 26.51
C PRO A 39 -11.70 9.29 25.53
N LYS A 40 -11.72 10.62 25.37
CA LYS A 40 -12.56 11.30 24.39
C LYS A 40 -12.20 10.93 22.95
N ASP A 41 -10.90 10.82 22.66
CA ASP A 41 -10.42 10.48 21.32
C ASP A 41 -10.78 9.03 20.96
N ILE A 42 -10.72 8.12 21.93
CA ILE A 42 -11.09 6.70 21.73
C ILE A 42 -12.58 6.57 21.42
N MET A 43 -13.43 7.28 22.17
CA MET A 43 -14.87 7.31 21.91
C MET A 43 -15.20 7.94 20.55
N GLN A 44 -14.50 9.02 20.19
CA GLN A 44 -14.68 9.68 18.91
C GLN A 44 -14.26 8.76 17.74
N ALA A 45 -13.11 8.08 17.85
CA ALA A 45 -12.66 7.09 16.87
C ALA A 45 -13.68 5.97 16.66
N GLN A 46 -14.29 5.46 17.73
CA GLN A 46 -15.36 4.46 17.62
C GLN A 46 -16.58 5.01 16.89
N LYS A 47 -17.00 6.23 17.24
CA LYS A 47 -18.15 6.88 16.61
C LYS A 47 -17.91 7.10 15.12
N GLU A 48 -16.68 7.43 14.72
CA GLU A 48 -16.29 7.58 13.32
C GLU A 48 -16.32 6.25 12.56
N LEU A 49 -15.79 5.16 13.12
CA LEU A 49 -15.84 3.85 12.46
C LEU A 49 -17.24 3.21 12.41
N LEU A 50 -18.15 3.62 13.31
CA LEU A 50 -19.54 3.16 13.30
C LEU A 50 -20.40 3.88 12.25
N ASP A 51 -20.00 5.08 11.81
CA ASP A 51 -20.64 5.84 10.75
C ASP A 51 -20.07 5.43 9.38
N PRO A 52 -20.86 4.83 8.47
CA PRO A 52 -20.35 4.34 7.19
C PRO A 52 -19.67 5.42 6.33
N ALA A 53 -20.17 6.66 6.35
CA ALA A 53 -19.60 7.74 5.55
C ALA A 53 -18.22 8.15 6.06
N LYS A 54 -18.05 8.20 7.38
CA LYS A 54 -16.78 8.54 8.02
C LYS A 54 -15.79 7.39 8.00
N ARG A 55 -16.27 6.16 8.15
CA ARG A 55 -15.47 4.95 7.96
C ARG A 55 -14.88 4.90 6.56
N LEU A 56 -15.69 5.17 5.53
CA LEU A 56 -15.19 5.21 4.15
C LEU A 56 -14.07 6.25 3.98
N ALA A 57 -14.23 7.45 4.56
CA ALA A 57 -13.16 8.45 4.55
C ALA A 57 -11.90 7.95 5.29
N ALA A 58 -12.06 7.28 6.43
CA ALA A 58 -10.94 6.70 7.16
C ALA A 58 -10.23 5.59 6.37
N ASP A 59 -10.97 4.73 5.66
CA ASP A 59 -10.44 3.65 4.82
C ASP A 59 -9.55 4.19 3.70
N PHE A 60 -9.93 5.33 3.11
CA PHE A 60 -9.13 5.98 2.07
C PHE A 60 -7.94 6.76 2.63
N LEU A 61 -8.11 7.45 3.76
CA LEU A 61 -7.08 8.32 4.33
C LEU A 61 -5.97 7.54 5.03
N PHE A 62 -6.34 6.46 5.72
CA PHE A 62 -5.42 5.62 6.45
C PHE A 62 -5.30 4.31 5.71
N LEU A 63 -4.61 4.28 4.57
CA LEU A 63 -4.30 2.99 3.94
C LEU A 63 -3.53 2.14 4.95
N ASP A 64 -4.06 0.94 5.26
CA ASP A 64 -3.37 0.02 6.15
C ASP A 64 -1.96 -0.21 5.63
N ARG A 65 -1.05 -0.64 6.51
CA ARG A 65 0.42 -0.70 6.36
C ARG A 65 0.91 -1.49 5.14
N ILE A 66 0.54 -1.12 3.91
CA ILE A 66 1.08 -1.60 2.65
C ILE A 66 2.48 -1.02 2.62
N ARG A 67 3.40 -1.74 3.26
CA ARG A 67 4.83 -1.48 3.15
C ARG A 67 5.15 -1.73 1.69
N ALA A 68 5.29 -0.65 0.92
CA ALA A 68 5.72 -0.73 -0.46
C ALA A 68 7.00 -1.58 -0.48
N LYS A 69 6.94 -2.73 -1.17
CA LYS A 69 8.16 -3.52 -1.39
C LYS A 69 9.11 -2.65 -2.18
N ARG A 70 10.35 -2.54 -1.72
CA ARG A 70 11.38 -1.77 -2.43
C ARG A 70 11.43 -2.27 -3.88
N PRO A 71 11.23 -1.40 -4.88
CA PRO A 71 11.32 -1.80 -6.27
C PRO A 71 12.72 -2.38 -6.52
N ARG A 72 12.77 -3.59 -7.08
CA ARG A 72 14.03 -4.19 -7.52
C ARG A 72 14.42 -3.54 -8.85
N LYS A 73 15.72 -3.33 -9.07
CA LYS A 73 16.20 -2.92 -10.40
C LYS A 73 15.77 -4.01 -11.39
N PHE A 74 15.10 -3.60 -12.45
CA PHE A 74 14.79 -4.48 -13.56
C PHE A 74 16.10 -4.76 -14.30
N GLU A 75 16.56 -6.02 -14.27
CA GLU A 75 17.66 -6.45 -15.13
C GLU A 75 17.07 -6.66 -16.52
N GLN A 76 17.47 -5.83 -17.48
CA GLN A 76 17.07 -6.01 -18.87
C GLN A 76 17.65 -7.35 -19.35
N PRO A 77 16.82 -8.27 -19.89
CA PRO A 77 17.37 -9.43 -20.58
C PRO A 77 18.21 -8.92 -21.76
N GLU A 78 19.46 -9.35 -21.83
CA GLU A 78 20.34 -9.07 -22.96
C GLU A 78 19.64 -9.49 -24.25
N LEU A 79 19.25 -8.51 -25.08
CA LEU A 79 18.69 -8.81 -26.39
C LEU A 79 19.75 -9.59 -27.17
N PRO A 80 19.36 -10.65 -27.91
CA PRO A 80 20.32 -11.38 -28.73
C PRO A 80 20.96 -10.37 -29.69
N LYS A 81 22.29 -10.21 -29.57
CA LYS A 81 23.07 -9.36 -30.47
C LYS A 81 22.84 -9.88 -31.89
N ILE A 82 22.04 -9.16 -32.68
CA ILE A 82 21.76 -9.51 -34.06
C ILE A 82 23.08 -9.37 -34.83
N LYS A 83 23.81 -10.47 -35.02
CA LYS A 83 25.05 -10.55 -35.80
C LYS A 83 24.79 -10.55 -37.31
N ALA A 84 23.81 -9.78 -37.80
CA ALA A 84 23.33 -9.91 -39.18
C ALA A 84 23.20 -8.59 -39.93
N LEU A 85 24.11 -7.63 -39.71
CA LEU A 85 24.22 -6.46 -40.61
C LEU A 85 25.41 -6.56 -41.58
N ASN A 86 26.41 -7.39 -41.30
CA ASN A 86 27.59 -7.52 -42.18
C ASN A 86 27.43 -8.56 -43.29
N GLN A 87 26.39 -9.40 -43.24
CA GLN A 87 26.14 -10.44 -44.25
C GLN A 87 25.26 -9.96 -45.43
N LEU A 88 24.68 -8.76 -45.33
CA LEU A 88 23.89 -8.13 -46.41
C LEU A 88 24.72 -7.18 -47.29
N ALA A 89 26.03 -7.04 -47.03
CA ALA A 89 26.95 -6.19 -47.79
C ALA A 89 27.73 -6.92 -48.89
N GLN A 90 27.28 -8.12 -49.30
CA GLN A 90 27.70 -8.71 -50.58
C GLN A 90 26.85 -8.04 -51.66
N ASN A 91 27.32 -6.91 -52.19
CA ASN A 91 26.67 -6.23 -53.30
C ASN A 91 26.61 -7.19 -54.50
N PRO A 92 25.42 -7.55 -55.01
CA PRO A 92 25.30 -8.44 -56.18
C PRO A 92 25.69 -7.75 -57.50
N PHE A 93 26.25 -6.54 -57.46
CA PHE A 93 26.66 -5.75 -58.62
C PHE A 93 28.08 -5.20 -58.37
N ASP A 94 29.09 -6.07 -58.51
CA ASP A 94 30.48 -5.67 -58.65
C ASP A 94 30.82 -5.56 -60.15
N PRO A 95 30.98 -4.36 -60.72
CA PRO A 95 31.20 -4.18 -62.18
C PRO A 95 32.62 -4.55 -62.66
N ASN A 96 33.49 -5.08 -61.80
CA ASN A 96 34.87 -5.47 -62.14
C ASN A 96 35.07 -6.99 -62.29
N GLN A 97 33.99 -7.77 -62.40
CA GLN A 97 34.06 -9.17 -62.82
C GLN A 97 33.61 -9.28 -64.29
N LEU A 98 34.53 -8.95 -65.20
CA LEU A 98 34.52 -9.31 -66.62
C LEU A 98 35.84 -10.01 -66.95
#